data_AF-A0A7S4UJQ2-F1
#
_entry.id   AF-A0A7S4UJQ2-F1
#
_cell.length_a   1.000
_cell.length_b   1.000
_cell.length_c   1.000
_cell.angle_alpha   90.00
_cell.angle_beta   90.00
_cell.angle_gamma   90.00
#
_symmetry.space_group_name_H-M   'P 1'
#
loop_
_entity.id
_entity.type
_entity.pdbx_description
1 polymer ?
#
loop_
_entity_poly.entity_id
_entity_poly.type
_entity_poly.pdbx_seq_one_letter_code
_entity_poly.pdbx_strand_id
1 'polypeptide(L)'
;LIPGCFLPPYPCRLGVPGCSSPVLMVARRLPHQRALRRHGARRLFAAVAAAARRRRGAARPRGSSRGWSAEGEGEEGPVPQLQVVGMGLMGSGKSTLLRALALLSGGVWLNQDEYSHLGKHAKMEFLQAIRKAVSAPPATAKPLVAVDKINTLRGHRREILEALDGMKPRRRLLLRFTHPSDPAGAIGEHSTDLCLRRIGARGAGHRSLCANHPKLETILRSTARAFEAPLAQELQHFDAVCQVDVTRTPAESLRQLLAQLDSRGWLAEAHCRLPPEEALEAAGKLEAELRAAVGPGSAAADPAPGLPAYWGIFFEDAGTRELWERICQGVPSYFKKVKDKHVTLLYAGRAASDELAAKNEGLATEDFRQRRVKCERWCGREVEVALEGYAQDADAACVAVSLPEDLTFANKYPHITLAHSPQVGPVHSSRLLRRLATAGAGGLRPLGLPAPRLQGTVRPCWGYDRRPTRHGRRGSKPGAGSSWAKSDFRSRSRGGPRKRTDRGARQKVVKGQKK
;
A
#
# COMPACT_ATOMS: atom_id res chain seq x y z
N LEU A 1 31.18 20.63 52.83
CA LEU A 1 32.12 19.86 53.68
C LEU A 1 31.71 18.39 53.61
N ILE A 2 32.56 17.53 53.05
CA ILE A 2 32.49 16.05 53.11
C ILE A 2 33.45 15.62 54.24
N PRO A 3 33.13 14.60 55.04
CA PRO A 3 33.81 13.28 54.97
C PRO A 3 32.85 12.11 55.32
N GLY A 4 33.08 10.82 55.07
CA GLY A 4 34.21 10.04 54.57
C GLY A 4 33.91 8.53 54.79
N CYS A 5 34.46 7.71 53.88
CA CYS A 5 34.53 6.25 53.74
C CYS A 5 34.43 5.31 54.96
N PHE A 6 33.87 4.11 54.77
CA PHE A 6 34.41 2.82 55.29
C PHE A 6 33.96 1.63 54.40
N LEU A 7 34.89 0.68 54.17
CA LEU A 7 34.74 -0.60 53.45
C LEU A 7 35.08 -1.77 54.44
N PRO A 8 34.92 -3.08 54.08
CA PRO A 8 34.23 -4.13 54.86
C PRO A 8 35.16 -5.14 55.59
N PRO A 9 34.63 -6.28 56.12
CA PRO A 9 34.73 -7.55 55.35
C PRO A 9 33.57 -8.59 55.52
N TYR A 10 33.56 -9.55 54.58
CA TYR A 10 32.81 -10.82 54.41
C TYR A 10 33.09 -11.88 55.54
N PRO A 11 32.60 -13.17 55.52
CA PRO A 11 31.74 -13.92 54.57
C PRO A 11 30.63 -14.83 55.20
N CYS A 12 29.72 -15.37 54.38
CA CYS A 12 29.19 -16.73 54.57
C CYS A 12 28.97 -17.43 53.22
N ARG A 13 29.64 -18.59 53.07
CA ARG A 13 29.48 -19.59 52.00
C ARG A 13 28.37 -20.58 52.38
N LEU A 14 27.69 -21.12 51.35
CA LEU A 14 27.03 -22.43 51.17
C LEU A 14 25.97 -22.17 50.06
N GLY A 15 25.80 -22.88 48.94
CA GLY A 15 26.37 -24.09 48.38
C GLY A 15 25.37 -24.67 47.34
N VAL A 16 25.73 -24.62 46.06
CA VAL A 16 25.39 -25.56 44.94
C VAL A 16 23.93 -25.60 44.36
N PRO A 17 23.64 -26.24 43.18
CA PRO A 17 23.38 -25.56 41.90
C PRO A 17 22.05 -25.99 41.19
N GLY A 18 21.63 -25.29 40.14
CA GLY A 18 20.51 -25.76 39.30
C GLY A 18 20.24 -24.93 38.05
N CYS A 19 20.83 -25.35 36.93
CA CYS A 19 20.49 -24.88 35.59
C CYS A 19 19.02 -25.15 35.25
N SER A 20 18.30 -24.15 34.77
CA SER A 20 17.11 -24.32 33.92
C SER A 20 16.91 -23.05 33.07
N SER A 21 17.19 -23.19 31.78
CA SER A 21 16.96 -22.18 30.73
C SER A 21 15.53 -21.62 30.74
N PRO A 22 15.31 -20.34 30.40
CA PRO A 22 13.99 -19.88 30.03
C PRO A 22 13.66 -20.37 28.62
N VAL A 23 12.62 -21.20 28.55
CA VAL A 23 11.98 -21.69 27.34
C VAL A 23 11.50 -20.52 26.48
N LEU A 24 11.91 -20.54 25.21
CA LEU A 24 11.42 -19.74 24.12
C LEU A 24 9.89 -19.93 23.98
N MET A 25 9.07 -18.99 24.46
CA MET A 25 7.67 -18.91 24.03
C MET A 25 7.63 -18.36 22.61
N VAL A 26 7.66 -19.27 21.63
CA VAL A 26 7.23 -18.97 20.26
C VAL A 26 5.73 -18.71 20.31
N ALA A 27 5.34 -17.44 20.16
CA ALA A 27 3.95 -17.03 19.97
C ALA A 27 3.37 -17.72 18.72
N ARG A 28 2.70 -18.86 18.91
CA ARG A 28 1.86 -19.48 17.89
C ARG A 28 0.71 -18.52 17.58
N ARG A 29 0.66 -18.03 16.33
CA ARG A 29 -0.49 -17.28 15.79
C ARG A 29 -1.76 -18.12 15.95
N LEU A 30 -2.71 -17.61 16.74
CA LEU A 30 -3.97 -18.30 17.04
C LEU A 30 -4.90 -18.36 15.81
N PRO A 31 -5.42 -19.54 15.42
CA PRO A 31 -6.43 -19.71 14.37
C PRO A 31 -7.84 -19.19 14.74
N HIS A 32 -8.04 -18.70 15.96
CA HIS A 32 -9.36 -18.40 16.54
C HIS A 32 -10.11 -17.23 15.87
N GLN A 33 -9.38 -16.25 15.31
CA GLN A 33 -10.01 -15.09 14.66
C GLN A 33 -10.65 -15.42 13.29
N ARG A 34 -10.16 -16.46 12.58
CA ARG A 34 -10.77 -16.91 11.32
C ARG A 34 -12.11 -17.61 11.55
N ALA A 35 -12.26 -18.32 12.68
CA ALA A 35 -13.49 -19.03 13.03
C ALA A 35 -14.62 -18.05 13.44
N LEU A 36 -14.31 -17.05 14.26
CA LEU A 36 -15.29 -16.04 14.69
C LEU A 36 -15.84 -15.22 13.51
N ARG A 37 -14.99 -14.87 12.53
CA ARG A 37 -15.38 -14.11 11.33
C ARG A 37 -16.29 -14.90 10.38
N ARG A 38 -16.07 -16.20 10.22
CA ARG A 38 -16.95 -17.07 9.41
C ARG A 38 -18.29 -17.37 10.11
N HIS A 39 -18.31 -17.39 11.44
CA HIS A 39 -19.53 -17.66 12.20
C HIS A 39 -20.53 -16.50 12.23
N GLY A 40 -20.06 -15.25 12.33
CA GLY A 40 -20.93 -14.07 12.31
C GLY A 40 -21.73 -13.95 11.01
N ALA A 41 -21.05 -14.04 9.85
CA ALA A 41 -21.70 -14.01 8.54
C ALA A 41 -22.71 -15.16 8.36
N ARG A 42 -22.35 -16.39 8.79
CA ARG A 42 -23.26 -17.54 8.70
C ARG A 42 -24.52 -17.39 9.56
N ARG A 43 -24.41 -16.84 10.78
CA ARG A 43 -25.56 -16.60 11.66
C ARG A 43 -26.53 -15.57 11.09
N LEU A 44 -26.00 -14.52 10.47
CA LEU A 44 -26.85 -13.48 9.85
C LEU A 44 -27.57 -13.98 8.59
N PHE A 45 -26.89 -14.72 7.71
CA PHE A 45 -27.54 -15.36 6.57
C PHE A 45 -28.63 -16.36 7.02
N ALA A 46 -28.43 -17.06 8.13
CA ALA A 46 -29.45 -17.90 8.73
C ALA A 46 -30.63 -17.10 9.27
N ALA A 47 -30.40 -15.96 9.93
CA ALA A 47 -31.46 -15.08 10.45
C ALA A 47 -32.28 -14.44 9.32
N VAL A 48 -31.64 -13.94 8.27
CA VAL A 48 -32.31 -13.40 7.06
C VAL A 48 -33.09 -14.50 6.33
N ALA A 49 -32.51 -15.71 6.20
CA ALA A 49 -33.20 -16.85 5.60
C ALA A 49 -34.37 -17.36 6.48
N ALA A 50 -34.33 -17.15 7.80
CA ALA A 50 -35.42 -17.47 8.70
C ALA A 50 -36.55 -16.44 8.61
N ALA A 51 -36.23 -15.14 8.53
CA ALA A 51 -37.21 -14.07 8.32
C ALA A 51 -37.95 -14.22 6.98
N ALA A 52 -37.21 -14.54 5.90
CA ALA A 52 -37.79 -14.82 4.58
C ALA A 52 -38.70 -16.06 4.57
N ARG A 53 -38.38 -17.09 5.37
CA ARG A 53 -39.22 -18.31 5.50
C ARG A 53 -40.52 -18.05 6.27
N ARG A 54 -40.50 -17.21 7.31
CA ARG A 54 -41.72 -16.86 8.07
C ARG A 54 -42.77 -16.14 7.23
N ARG A 55 -42.36 -15.34 6.24
CA ARG A 55 -43.31 -14.65 5.33
C ARG A 55 -43.89 -15.55 4.23
N ARG A 56 -43.19 -16.62 3.81
CA ARG A 56 -43.77 -17.61 2.87
C ARG A 56 -44.90 -18.44 3.48
N GLY A 57 -45.00 -18.50 4.81
CA GLY A 57 -46.09 -19.15 5.53
C GLY A 57 -47.29 -18.23 5.84
N ALA A 58 -47.17 -16.92 5.65
CA ALA A 58 -48.28 -15.99 5.83
C ALA A 58 -49.07 -15.89 4.52
N ALA A 59 -50.35 -16.27 4.56
CA ALA A 59 -51.25 -16.36 3.42
C ALA A 59 -51.21 -15.09 2.54
N ARG A 60 -50.97 -15.27 1.23
CA ARG A 60 -51.09 -14.21 0.23
C ARG A 60 -52.54 -13.68 0.22
N PRO A 61 -52.77 -12.36 0.27
CA PRO A 61 -54.08 -11.81 -0.02
C PRO A 61 -54.40 -12.07 -1.50
N ARG A 62 -55.58 -12.65 -1.76
CA ARG A 62 -56.14 -12.84 -3.11
C ARG A 62 -56.54 -11.46 -3.67
N GLY A 63 -55.56 -10.71 -4.16
CA GLY A 63 -55.77 -9.48 -4.92
C GLY A 63 -55.90 -9.80 -6.41
N SER A 64 -57.03 -9.41 -6.99
CA SER A 64 -57.37 -9.49 -8.41
C SER A 64 -56.24 -8.99 -9.32
N SER A 65 -55.51 -9.91 -9.95
CA SER A 65 -54.65 -9.63 -11.09
C SER A 65 -55.49 -9.71 -12.37
N ARG A 66 -55.55 -8.60 -13.12
CA ARG A 66 -56.03 -8.60 -14.51
C ARG A 66 -55.23 -9.66 -15.29
N GLY A 67 -55.96 -10.47 -16.05
CA GLY A 67 -55.45 -11.64 -16.74
C GLY A 67 -54.26 -11.35 -17.65
N TRP A 68 -53.12 -11.92 -17.29
CA TRP A 68 -52.15 -12.41 -18.25
C TRP A 68 -52.58 -13.85 -18.59
N SER A 69 -53.09 -14.02 -19.81
CA SER A 69 -53.46 -15.32 -20.35
C SER A 69 -52.23 -16.22 -20.42
N ALA A 70 -52.32 -17.38 -19.77
CA ALA A 70 -51.26 -18.34 -19.55
C ALA A 70 -51.04 -19.30 -20.75
N GLU A 71 -51.00 -18.77 -21.96
CA GLU A 71 -50.81 -19.59 -23.16
C GLU A 71 -49.60 -19.12 -23.94
N GLY A 72 -48.46 -19.63 -23.52
CA GLY A 72 -47.16 -19.40 -24.10
C GLY A 72 -46.10 -19.82 -23.09
N GLU A 73 -45.81 -21.13 -23.02
CA GLU A 73 -44.58 -21.64 -22.40
C GLU A 73 -43.37 -21.19 -23.23
N GLY A 74 -43.19 -19.87 -23.37
CA GLY A 74 -41.96 -19.30 -23.90
C GLY A 74 -40.88 -19.66 -22.91
N GLU A 75 -39.84 -20.37 -23.37
CA GLU A 75 -38.64 -20.64 -22.60
C GLU A 75 -38.13 -19.30 -22.01
N GLU A 76 -38.46 -19.02 -20.75
CA GLU A 76 -37.93 -17.87 -20.04
C GLU A 76 -36.42 -18.09 -19.91
N GLY A 77 -35.68 -17.48 -20.83
CA GLY A 77 -34.23 -17.51 -20.83
C GLY A 77 -33.67 -17.10 -19.46
N PRO A 78 -32.47 -17.56 -19.11
CA PRO A 78 -31.89 -17.32 -17.79
C PRO A 78 -31.84 -15.81 -17.49
N VAL A 79 -32.42 -15.42 -16.35
CA VAL A 79 -32.42 -14.03 -15.89
C VAL A 79 -30.96 -13.53 -15.80
N PRO A 80 -30.61 -12.40 -16.47
CA PRO A 80 -29.25 -11.90 -16.47
C PRO A 80 -28.77 -11.53 -15.06
N GLN A 81 -27.53 -11.88 -14.72
CA GLN A 81 -26.92 -11.43 -13.47
C GLN A 81 -26.63 -9.93 -13.53
N LEU A 82 -27.05 -9.18 -12.50
CA LEU A 82 -26.72 -7.76 -12.33
C LEU A 82 -25.36 -7.60 -11.64
N GLN A 83 -24.41 -6.99 -12.31
CA GLN A 83 -23.06 -6.72 -11.82
C GLN A 83 -22.90 -5.22 -11.56
N VAL A 84 -22.73 -4.84 -10.29
CA VAL A 84 -22.69 -3.44 -9.86
C VAL A 84 -21.28 -3.08 -9.41
N VAL A 85 -20.69 -2.03 -9.99
CA VAL A 85 -19.37 -1.51 -9.62
C VAL A 85 -19.53 -0.15 -8.96
N GLY A 86 -19.18 -0.02 -7.68
CA GLY A 86 -19.13 1.27 -7.00
C GLY A 86 -17.88 2.08 -7.36
N MET A 87 -18.01 3.39 -7.50
CA MET A 87 -16.90 4.32 -7.72
C MET A 87 -17.10 5.60 -6.89
N GLY A 88 -16.10 5.99 -6.12
CA GLY A 88 -16.11 7.20 -5.29
C GLY A 88 -15.23 7.08 -4.06
N LEU A 89 -14.90 8.20 -3.40
CA LEU A 89 -13.99 8.28 -2.25
C LEU A 89 -14.38 7.40 -1.06
N MET A 90 -13.44 7.07 -0.17
CA MET A 90 -13.83 6.48 1.12
C MET A 90 -14.75 7.44 1.89
N GLY A 91 -15.70 6.91 2.65
CA GLY A 91 -16.69 7.74 3.36
C GLY A 91 -17.89 8.21 2.52
N SER A 92 -17.90 7.95 1.21
CA SER A 92 -19.00 8.40 0.32
C SER A 92 -20.33 7.64 0.49
N GLY A 93 -20.38 6.60 1.32
CA GLY A 93 -21.59 5.76 1.52
C GLY A 93 -21.71 4.53 0.61
N LYS A 94 -20.70 4.26 -0.24
CA LYS A 94 -20.65 3.08 -1.14
C LYS A 94 -20.99 1.76 -0.45
N SER A 95 -20.24 1.42 0.59
CA SER A 95 -20.37 0.12 1.26
C SER A 95 -21.76 -0.10 1.83
N THR A 96 -22.34 0.93 2.43
CA THR A 96 -23.69 0.89 2.98
C THR A 96 -24.72 0.62 1.89
N LEU A 97 -24.67 1.37 0.78
CA LEU A 97 -25.63 1.25 -0.32
C LEU A 97 -25.48 -0.09 -1.08
N LEU A 98 -24.26 -0.47 -1.44
CA LEU A 98 -23.97 -1.71 -2.17
C LEU A 98 -24.33 -2.95 -1.36
N ARG A 99 -24.10 -2.92 -0.05
CA ARG A 99 -24.47 -4.00 0.85
C ARG A 99 -25.98 -4.11 1.00
N ALA A 100 -26.69 -3.00 1.19
CA ALA A 100 -28.16 -3.00 1.25
C ALA A 100 -28.76 -3.58 -0.04
N LEU A 101 -28.24 -3.16 -1.21
CA LEU A 101 -28.67 -3.69 -2.52
C LEU A 101 -28.42 -5.21 -2.65
N ALA A 102 -27.29 -5.71 -2.16
CA ALA A 102 -26.99 -7.14 -2.17
C ALA A 102 -27.90 -7.93 -1.20
N LEU A 103 -28.18 -7.41 -0.01
CA LEU A 103 -29.11 -8.04 0.95
C LEU A 103 -30.52 -8.10 0.37
N LEU A 104 -30.99 -6.99 -0.20
CA LEU A 104 -32.30 -6.84 -0.81
C LEU A 104 -32.49 -7.82 -1.98
N SER A 105 -31.51 -8.01 -2.85
CA SER A 105 -31.63 -8.95 -3.98
C SER A 105 -31.26 -10.41 -3.63
N GLY A 106 -30.73 -10.66 -2.43
CA GLY A 106 -30.07 -11.94 -2.10
C GLY A 106 -28.82 -12.21 -2.92
N GLY A 107 -28.18 -11.14 -3.40
CA GLY A 107 -26.92 -11.15 -4.11
C GLY A 107 -25.71 -11.38 -3.20
N VAL A 108 -24.53 -10.98 -3.70
CA VAL A 108 -23.28 -10.96 -2.95
C VAL A 108 -22.64 -9.58 -3.04
N TRP A 109 -22.12 -9.12 -1.91
CA TRP A 109 -21.33 -7.90 -1.80
C TRP A 109 -19.87 -8.30 -1.52
N LEU A 110 -18.96 -7.80 -2.34
CA LEU A 110 -17.53 -8.07 -2.27
C LEU A 110 -16.79 -6.75 -2.04
N ASN A 111 -16.19 -6.60 -0.85
CA ASN A 111 -15.44 -5.40 -0.50
C ASN A 111 -13.94 -5.68 -0.40
N GLN A 112 -13.13 -4.90 -1.11
CA GLN A 112 -11.68 -5.01 -1.10
C GLN A 112 -11.09 -4.96 0.33
N ASP A 113 -11.65 -4.14 1.20
CA ASP A 113 -11.15 -3.92 2.56
C ASP A 113 -11.19 -5.20 3.41
N GLU A 114 -12.08 -6.15 3.08
CA GLU A 114 -12.18 -7.43 3.78
C GLU A 114 -11.00 -8.35 3.49
N TYR A 115 -10.23 -8.08 2.43
CA TYR A 115 -9.07 -8.86 2.01
C TYR A 115 -7.75 -8.25 2.50
N SER A 116 -7.76 -7.03 3.06
CA SER A 116 -6.57 -6.29 3.53
C SER A 116 -5.62 -7.11 4.41
N HIS A 117 -6.19 -7.95 5.29
CA HIS A 117 -5.46 -8.85 6.19
C HIS A 117 -4.55 -9.89 5.50
N LEU A 118 -4.70 -10.08 4.18
CA LEU A 118 -3.87 -10.97 3.36
C LEU A 118 -2.59 -10.28 2.84
N GLY A 119 -2.37 -9.02 3.21
CA GLY A 119 -1.17 -8.25 2.88
C GLY A 119 -0.94 -8.17 1.37
N LYS A 120 0.23 -8.58 0.91
CA LYS A 120 0.63 -8.52 -0.52
C LYS A 120 -0.29 -9.31 -1.47
N HIS A 121 -1.08 -10.26 -0.96
CA HIS A 121 -2.00 -11.08 -1.76
C HIS A 121 -3.45 -10.56 -1.74
N ALA A 122 -3.76 -9.56 -0.92
CA ALA A 122 -5.12 -9.04 -0.71
C ALA A 122 -5.86 -8.73 -2.02
N LYS A 123 -5.18 -8.01 -2.94
CA LYS A 123 -5.74 -7.64 -4.24
C LYS A 123 -6.05 -8.86 -5.11
N MET A 124 -5.12 -9.82 -5.18
CA MET A 124 -5.28 -11.02 -6.02
C MET A 124 -6.49 -11.84 -5.54
N GLU A 125 -6.60 -12.05 -4.23
CA GLU A 125 -7.68 -12.80 -3.60
C GLU A 125 -9.04 -12.11 -3.77
N PHE A 126 -9.07 -10.78 -3.66
CA PHE A 126 -10.26 -9.99 -3.95
C PHE A 126 -10.73 -10.17 -5.41
N LEU A 127 -9.81 -10.07 -6.39
CA LEU A 127 -10.14 -10.28 -7.80
C LEU A 127 -10.58 -11.73 -8.08
N GLN A 128 -9.98 -12.73 -7.42
CA GLN A 128 -10.41 -14.12 -7.52
C GLN A 128 -11.81 -14.34 -6.93
N ALA A 129 -12.16 -13.66 -5.85
CA ALA A 129 -13.50 -13.73 -5.28
C ALA A 129 -14.57 -13.16 -6.23
N ILE A 130 -14.25 -12.09 -6.96
CA ILE A 130 -15.11 -11.54 -8.02
C ILE A 130 -15.33 -12.59 -9.11
N ARG A 131 -14.24 -13.15 -9.66
CA ARG A 131 -14.31 -14.20 -10.70
C ARG A 131 -15.15 -15.39 -10.25
N LYS A 132 -14.94 -15.85 -9.02
CA LYS A 132 -15.71 -16.96 -8.45
C LYS A 132 -17.21 -16.63 -8.34
N ALA A 133 -17.56 -15.40 -7.97
CA ALA A 133 -18.96 -15.00 -7.83
C ALA A 133 -19.68 -14.91 -9.19
N VAL A 134 -19.00 -14.44 -10.25
CA VAL A 134 -19.60 -14.31 -11.59
C VAL A 134 -19.57 -15.61 -12.40
N SER A 135 -18.67 -16.54 -12.08
CA SER A 135 -18.57 -17.86 -12.72
C SER A 135 -19.30 -18.96 -11.96
N ALA A 136 -20.08 -18.62 -10.92
CA ALA A 136 -20.83 -19.60 -10.15
C ALA A 136 -21.86 -20.32 -11.06
N PRO A 137 -22.02 -21.65 -10.95
CA PRO A 137 -22.99 -22.39 -11.76
C PRO A 137 -24.42 -21.92 -11.45
N PRO A 138 -25.37 -22.04 -12.40
CA PRO A 138 -26.74 -21.48 -12.27
C PRO A 138 -27.42 -21.80 -10.93
N ALA A 139 -27.31 -23.04 -10.45
CA ALA A 139 -27.91 -23.48 -9.17
C ALA A 139 -27.42 -22.69 -7.93
N THR A 140 -26.25 -22.05 -8.02
CA THR A 140 -25.65 -21.27 -6.93
C THR A 140 -25.37 -19.82 -7.32
N ALA A 141 -25.68 -19.46 -8.56
CA ALA A 141 -25.46 -18.13 -9.09
C ALA A 141 -26.25 -17.11 -8.26
N LYS A 142 -25.58 -16.01 -7.94
CA LYS A 142 -26.23 -14.89 -7.28
C LYS A 142 -26.88 -14.00 -8.33
N PRO A 143 -28.10 -13.51 -8.09
CA PRO A 143 -28.76 -12.61 -9.04
C PRO A 143 -28.02 -11.28 -9.17
N LEU A 144 -27.27 -10.89 -8.12
CA LEU A 144 -26.51 -9.66 -8.08
C LEU A 144 -25.10 -9.88 -7.50
N VAL A 145 -24.10 -9.24 -8.12
CA VAL A 145 -22.73 -9.14 -7.62
C VAL A 145 -22.38 -7.65 -7.49
N ALA A 146 -22.24 -7.16 -6.25
CA ALA A 146 -21.82 -5.80 -5.96
C ALA A 146 -20.32 -5.76 -5.60
N VAL A 147 -19.54 -5.01 -6.37
CA VAL A 147 -18.10 -4.83 -6.16
C VAL A 147 -17.85 -3.47 -5.52
N ASP A 148 -17.38 -3.51 -4.28
CA ASP A 148 -17.08 -2.33 -3.45
C ASP A 148 -15.57 -2.08 -3.38
N LYS A 149 -15.15 -1.06 -4.13
CA LYS A 149 -13.79 -0.54 -4.21
C LYS A 149 -13.89 0.95 -4.53
N ILE A 150 -12.82 1.70 -4.25
CA ILE A 150 -12.79 3.14 -4.50
C ILE A 150 -12.91 3.50 -6.00
N ASN A 151 -12.26 2.70 -6.88
CA ASN A 151 -12.33 2.78 -8.35
C ASN A 151 -12.09 4.18 -8.98
N THR A 152 -11.34 5.04 -8.29
CA THR A 152 -11.02 6.40 -8.74
C THR A 152 -9.99 6.49 -9.86
N LEU A 153 -9.20 5.43 -10.08
CA LEU A 153 -8.20 5.35 -11.14
C LEU A 153 -8.68 4.39 -12.25
N ARG A 154 -8.31 4.66 -13.50
CA ARG A 154 -8.58 3.79 -14.67
C ARG A 154 -8.03 2.39 -14.47
N GLY A 155 -6.79 2.29 -13.96
CA GLY A 155 -6.17 1.00 -13.65
C GLY A 155 -7.00 0.15 -12.68
N HIS A 156 -7.68 0.79 -11.70
CA HIS A 156 -8.56 0.09 -10.78
C HIS A 156 -9.79 -0.48 -11.49
N ARG A 157 -10.44 0.31 -12.33
CA ARG A 157 -11.67 -0.08 -13.05
C ARG A 157 -11.40 -1.20 -14.05
N ARG A 158 -10.31 -1.10 -14.83
CA ARG A 158 -9.92 -2.13 -15.80
C ARG A 158 -9.79 -3.51 -15.15
N GLU A 159 -9.09 -3.59 -14.01
CA GLU A 159 -8.91 -4.86 -13.29
C GLU A 159 -10.22 -5.46 -12.78
N ILE A 160 -11.18 -4.61 -12.38
CA ILE A 160 -12.51 -5.06 -11.98
C ILE A 160 -13.30 -5.56 -13.18
N LEU A 161 -13.27 -4.86 -14.31
CA LEU A 161 -13.94 -5.27 -15.54
C LEU A 161 -13.39 -6.62 -16.03
N GLU A 162 -12.07 -6.80 -16.05
CA GLU A 162 -11.41 -8.08 -16.37
C GLU A 162 -11.82 -9.20 -15.40
N ALA A 163 -12.01 -8.91 -14.11
CA ALA A 163 -12.46 -9.90 -13.14
C ALA A 163 -13.96 -10.22 -13.24
N LEU A 164 -14.77 -9.29 -13.75
CA LEU A 164 -16.19 -9.46 -14.02
C LEU A 164 -16.45 -10.14 -15.36
N ASP A 165 -15.44 -10.26 -16.24
CA ASP A 165 -15.55 -10.96 -17.51
C ASP A 165 -15.71 -12.46 -17.25
N GLY A 166 -16.97 -12.91 -17.32
CA GLY A 166 -17.42 -14.28 -17.12
C GLY A 166 -18.67 -14.60 -17.94
N MET A 167 -19.48 -15.55 -17.47
CA MET A 167 -20.62 -16.09 -18.22
C MET A 167 -21.67 -15.01 -18.58
N LYS A 168 -22.36 -15.23 -19.71
CA LYS A 168 -23.52 -14.46 -20.19
C LYS A 168 -24.79 -15.31 -19.94
N PRO A 169 -25.96 -14.70 -19.69
CA PRO A 169 -26.29 -13.28 -19.82
C PRO A 169 -26.01 -12.45 -18.55
N ARG A 170 -25.63 -11.17 -18.73
CA ARG A 170 -25.28 -10.24 -17.63
C ARG A 170 -25.67 -8.80 -17.96
N ARG A 171 -25.89 -7.97 -16.94
CA ARG A 171 -26.03 -6.50 -17.01
C ARG A 171 -25.02 -5.85 -16.08
N ARG A 172 -24.31 -4.82 -16.55
CA ARG A 172 -23.29 -4.10 -15.79
C ARG A 172 -23.70 -2.67 -15.50
N LEU A 173 -23.63 -2.30 -14.24
CA LEU A 173 -23.94 -0.97 -13.74
C LEU A 173 -22.71 -0.33 -13.09
N LEU A 174 -22.35 0.88 -13.52
CA LEU A 174 -21.42 1.74 -12.80
C LEU A 174 -22.18 2.70 -11.89
N LEU A 175 -21.97 2.62 -10.57
CA LEU A 175 -22.49 3.58 -9.60
C LEU A 175 -21.44 4.63 -9.25
N ARG A 176 -21.71 5.88 -9.63
CA ARG A 176 -20.81 7.03 -9.40
C ARG A 176 -21.29 7.83 -8.19
N PHE A 177 -20.53 7.82 -7.12
CA PHE A 177 -20.83 8.58 -5.92
C PHE A 177 -20.15 9.94 -6.03
N THR A 178 -20.93 10.98 -6.34
CA THR A 178 -20.43 12.35 -6.58
C THR A 178 -21.26 13.37 -5.83
N HIS A 179 -20.62 14.47 -5.45
CA HIS A 179 -21.30 15.63 -4.88
C HIS A 179 -21.90 16.49 -6.00
N PRO A 180 -23.14 16.99 -5.89
CA PRO A 180 -23.80 17.78 -6.93
C PRO A 180 -23.11 19.13 -7.19
N SER A 181 -22.44 19.69 -6.18
CA SER A 181 -21.65 20.93 -6.30
C SER A 181 -20.25 20.74 -6.90
N ASP A 182 -19.78 19.50 -7.08
CA ASP A 182 -18.51 19.28 -7.78
C ASP A 182 -18.73 19.34 -9.31
N PRO A 183 -17.68 19.66 -10.11
CA PRO A 183 -17.77 19.64 -11.56
C PRO A 183 -18.30 18.30 -12.10
N ALA A 184 -19.09 18.37 -13.17
CA ALA A 184 -19.72 17.20 -13.76
C ALA A 184 -18.70 16.10 -14.08
N GLY A 185 -18.90 14.95 -13.44
CA GLY A 185 -18.06 13.78 -13.63
C GLY A 185 -16.70 13.80 -12.92
N ALA A 186 -16.42 14.81 -12.09
CA ALA A 186 -15.24 14.89 -11.24
C ALA A 186 -15.54 14.42 -9.79
N ILE A 187 -14.48 14.30 -9.00
CA ILE A 187 -14.53 14.22 -7.54
C ILE A 187 -13.74 15.43 -7.04
N GLY A 188 -14.46 16.45 -6.54
CA GLY A 188 -13.89 17.73 -6.15
C GLY A 188 -13.75 17.90 -4.65
N GLU A 189 -13.60 19.17 -4.24
CA GLU A 189 -13.44 19.54 -2.84
C GLU A 189 -14.69 19.24 -2.02
N HIS A 190 -15.90 19.43 -2.56
CA HIS A 190 -17.12 19.19 -1.80
C HIS A 190 -17.33 17.71 -1.47
N SER A 191 -17.07 16.80 -2.43
CA SER A 191 -17.04 15.36 -2.15
C SER A 191 -16.01 15.03 -1.07
N THR A 192 -14.83 15.64 -1.15
CA THR A 192 -13.72 15.37 -0.24
C THR A 192 -14.04 15.81 1.18
N ASP A 193 -14.52 17.03 1.37
CA ASP A 193 -14.86 17.59 2.67
C ASP A 193 -16.05 16.84 3.30
N LEU A 194 -17.07 16.49 2.51
CA LEU A 194 -18.18 15.67 3.00
C LEU A 194 -17.69 14.30 3.49
N CYS A 195 -16.81 13.66 2.71
CA CYS A 195 -16.21 12.38 3.09
C CYS A 195 -15.36 12.49 4.36
N LEU A 196 -14.57 13.57 4.51
CA LEU A 196 -13.80 13.84 5.73
C LEU A 196 -14.72 13.96 6.95
N ARG A 197 -15.77 14.79 6.86
CA ARG A 197 -16.75 14.95 7.95
C ARG A 197 -17.41 13.62 8.31
N ARG A 198 -17.82 12.83 7.31
CA ARG A 198 -18.45 11.52 7.54
C ARG A 198 -17.51 10.51 8.19
N ILE A 199 -16.24 10.46 7.78
CA ILE A 199 -15.26 9.56 8.39
C ILE A 199 -14.97 10.03 9.83
N GLY A 200 -14.79 11.33 10.04
CA GLY A 200 -14.61 11.92 11.38
C GLY A 200 -15.76 11.56 12.33
N ALA A 201 -17.01 11.76 11.90
CA ALA A 201 -18.20 11.45 12.68
C ALA A 201 -18.37 9.94 12.99
N ARG A 202 -17.81 9.05 12.16
CA ARG A 202 -17.83 7.59 12.39
C ARG A 202 -16.77 7.13 13.39
N GLY A 203 -15.80 7.98 13.73
CA GLY A 203 -14.70 7.66 14.64
C GLY A 203 -13.80 6.52 14.14
N ALA A 204 -13.41 5.62 15.05
CA ALA A 204 -12.55 4.47 14.75
C ALA A 204 -13.22 3.36 13.92
N GLY A 205 -14.48 3.52 13.50
CA GLY A 205 -15.23 2.46 12.84
C GLY A 205 -14.92 2.25 11.34
N HIS A 206 -14.12 3.10 10.72
CA HIS A 206 -13.80 2.98 9.29
C HIS A 206 -12.54 2.13 9.10
N ARG A 207 -12.74 0.89 8.62
CA ARG A 207 -11.72 -0.17 8.58
C ARG A 207 -10.43 0.18 7.84
N SER A 208 -10.53 0.88 6.71
CA SER A 208 -9.35 1.19 5.89
C SER A 208 -8.70 2.53 6.21
N LEU A 209 -9.42 3.41 6.90
CA LEU A 209 -8.97 4.77 7.21
C LEU A 209 -9.75 5.29 8.41
N CYS A 210 -9.17 5.19 9.60
CA CYS A 210 -9.80 5.65 10.83
C CYS A 210 -9.87 7.18 10.89
N ALA A 211 -10.85 7.72 11.63
CA ALA A 211 -10.96 9.17 11.88
C ALA A 211 -9.67 9.78 12.44
N ASN A 212 -8.98 9.04 13.32
CA ASN A 212 -7.75 9.51 13.98
C ASN A 212 -6.49 9.27 13.13
N HIS A 213 -6.63 8.86 11.87
CA HIS A 213 -5.46 8.63 11.02
C HIS A 213 -4.81 9.99 10.69
N PRO A 214 -3.53 10.22 11.05
CA PRO A 214 -2.90 11.54 10.97
C PRO A 214 -2.79 12.09 9.54
N LYS A 215 -2.91 11.21 8.54
CA LYS A 215 -2.89 11.57 7.12
C LYS A 215 -4.26 11.40 6.44
N LEU A 216 -5.36 11.28 7.19
CA LEU A 216 -6.69 11.05 6.62
C LEU A 216 -7.01 12.09 5.55
N GLU A 217 -6.85 13.38 5.88
CA GLU A 217 -7.06 14.49 4.96
C GLU A 217 -6.14 14.43 3.74
N THR A 218 -4.84 14.25 3.96
CA THR A 218 -3.87 14.13 2.88
C THR A 218 -4.21 12.98 1.93
N ILE A 219 -4.61 11.82 2.46
CA ILE A 219 -4.98 10.64 1.66
C ILE A 219 -6.23 10.93 0.84
N LEU A 220 -7.29 11.47 1.46
CA LEU A 220 -8.54 11.77 0.75
C LEU A 220 -8.34 12.83 -0.33
N ARG A 221 -7.71 13.96 -0.01
CA ARG A 221 -7.43 15.03 -0.98
C ARG A 221 -6.51 14.56 -2.10
N SER A 222 -5.47 13.79 -1.80
CA SER A 222 -4.60 13.20 -2.82
C SER A 222 -5.37 12.23 -3.73
N THR A 223 -6.25 11.42 -3.17
CA THR A 223 -7.08 10.48 -3.93
C THR A 223 -8.08 11.21 -4.84
N ALA A 224 -8.68 12.31 -4.37
CA ALA A 224 -9.54 13.16 -5.17
C ALA A 224 -8.76 13.84 -6.32
N ARG A 225 -7.58 14.40 -6.04
CA ARG A 225 -6.72 15.00 -7.08
C ARG A 225 -6.23 14.00 -8.13
N ALA A 226 -5.94 12.77 -7.71
CA ALA A 226 -5.53 11.70 -8.62
C ALA A 226 -6.70 11.05 -9.37
N PHE A 227 -7.94 11.49 -9.14
CA PHE A 227 -9.11 10.90 -9.78
C PHE A 227 -9.03 11.00 -11.31
N GLU A 228 -9.29 9.88 -11.97
CA GLU A 228 -9.37 9.78 -13.42
C GLU A 228 -10.82 9.48 -13.81
N ALA A 229 -11.50 10.44 -14.44
CA ALA A 229 -12.85 10.24 -14.93
C ALA A 229 -12.92 9.04 -15.90
N PRO A 230 -14.00 8.22 -15.86
CA PRO A 230 -14.17 7.13 -16.82
C PRO A 230 -14.16 7.64 -18.27
N LEU A 231 -13.31 7.05 -19.11
CA LEU A 231 -13.26 7.37 -20.54
C LEU A 231 -14.45 6.74 -21.28
N ALA A 232 -14.82 7.29 -22.44
CA ALA A 232 -15.91 6.75 -23.26
C ALA A 232 -15.74 5.25 -23.58
N GLN A 233 -14.51 4.81 -23.88
CA GLN A 233 -14.18 3.40 -24.10
C GLN A 233 -14.42 2.54 -22.85
N GLU A 234 -14.13 3.05 -21.64
CA GLU A 234 -14.42 2.32 -20.41
C GLU A 234 -15.93 2.19 -20.19
N LEU A 235 -16.69 3.24 -20.52
CA LEU A 235 -18.15 3.28 -20.35
C LEU A 235 -18.87 2.28 -21.26
N GLN A 236 -18.31 1.92 -22.42
CA GLN A 236 -18.85 0.88 -23.30
C GLN A 236 -18.91 -0.51 -22.66
N HIS A 237 -18.16 -0.75 -21.58
CA HIS A 237 -18.23 -2.01 -20.83
C HIS A 237 -19.37 -2.09 -19.82
N PHE A 238 -20.11 -0.98 -19.64
CA PHE A 238 -21.26 -0.89 -18.75
C PHE A 238 -22.54 -0.72 -19.57
N ASP A 239 -23.58 -1.46 -19.23
CA ASP A 239 -24.91 -1.30 -19.83
C ASP A 239 -25.58 0.00 -19.35
N ALA A 240 -25.21 0.50 -18.17
CA ALA A 240 -25.67 1.78 -17.65
C ALA A 240 -24.69 2.40 -16.65
N VAL A 241 -24.85 3.71 -16.46
CA VAL A 241 -24.16 4.50 -15.44
C VAL A 241 -25.22 5.23 -14.64
N CYS A 242 -25.17 5.12 -13.32
CA CYS A 242 -26.05 5.84 -12.40
C CYS A 242 -25.22 6.72 -11.47
N GLN A 243 -25.65 7.96 -11.33
CA GLN A 243 -25.07 8.90 -10.37
C GLN A 243 -25.82 8.81 -9.04
N VAL A 244 -25.06 8.66 -7.96
CA VAL A 244 -25.54 8.68 -6.58
C VAL A 244 -25.07 9.99 -5.96
N ASP A 245 -26.03 10.84 -5.63
CA ASP A 245 -25.79 12.09 -4.91
C ASP A 245 -25.37 11.78 -3.47
N VAL A 246 -24.10 12.05 -3.16
CA VAL A 246 -23.56 11.73 -1.84
C VAL A 246 -24.14 12.57 -0.72
N THR A 247 -24.86 13.67 -0.99
CA THR A 247 -25.48 14.51 0.04
C THR A 247 -26.75 13.87 0.61
N ARG A 248 -27.39 12.98 -0.15
CA ARG A 248 -28.60 12.27 0.25
C ARG A 248 -28.34 11.29 1.40
N THR A 249 -29.40 10.96 2.10
CA THR A 249 -29.40 9.85 3.06
C THR A 249 -29.26 8.51 2.33
N PRO A 250 -28.78 7.44 3.01
CA PRO A 250 -28.75 6.11 2.43
C PRO A 250 -30.11 5.60 1.95
N ALA A 251 -31.20 5.95 2.65
CA ALA A 251 -32.56 5.57 2.28
C ALA A 251 -33.02 6.21 0.98
N GLU A 252 -32.80 7.51 0.81
CA GLU A 252 -33.13 8.23 -0.44
C GLU A 252 -32.29 7.73 -1.60
N SER A 253 -30.99 7.50 -1.37
CA SER A 253 -30.07 6.94 -2.38
C SER A 253 -30.51 5.56 -2.85
N LEU A 254 -30.94 4.70 -1.92
CA LEU A 254 -31.44 3.36 -2.25
C LEU A 254 -32.76 3.42 -3.03
N ARG A 255 -33.73 4.23 -2.57
CA ARG A 255 -35.01 4.41 -3.28
C ARG A 255 -34.81 4.92 -4.71
N GLN A 256 -33.96 5.94 -4.89
CA GLN A 256 -33.63 6.46 -6.21
C GLN A 256 -32.97 5.39 -7.10
N LEU A 257 -32.02 4.63 -6.55
CA LEU A 257 -31.35 3.57 -7.29
C LEU A 257 -32.32 2.45 -7.70
N LEU A 258 -33.21 2.03 -6.80
CA LEU A 258 -34.23 1.02 -7.09
C LEU A 258 -35.19 1.49 -8.18
N ALA A 259 -35.67 2.74 -8.12
CA ALA A 259 -36.51 3.30 -9.18
C ALA A 259 -35.78 3.31 -10.54
N GLN A 260 -34.48 3.61 -10.57
CA GLN A 260 -33.68 3.56 -11.80
C GLN A 260 -33.46 2.13 -12.32
N LEU A 261 -33.33 1.14 -11.43
CA LEU A 261 -33.19 -0.26 -11.82
C LEU A 261 -34.51 -0.85 -12.31
N ASP A 262 -35.61 -0.49 -11.66
CA ASP A 262 -36.96 -0.91 -12.02
C ASP A 262 -37.38 -0.33 -13.39
N SER A 263 -37.12 0.97 -13.63
CA SER A 263 -37.39 1.61 -14.93
C SER A 263 -36.62 1.00 -16.10
N ARG A 264 -35.60 0.17 -15.83
CA ARG A 264 -34.80 -0.55 -16.83
C ARG A 264 -35.17 -2.02 -16.93
N GLY A 265 -36.08 -2.51 -16.08
CA GLY A 265 -36.40 -3.93 -15.94
C GLY A 265 -35.23 -4.77 -15.41
N TRP A 266 -34.27 -4.17 -14.69
CA TRP A 266 -33.08 -4.88 -14.19
C TRP A 266 -33.30 -5.46 -12.79
N LEU A 267 -34.09 -4.78 -11.96
CA LEU A 267 -34.45 -5.25 -10.63
C LEU A 267 -35.80 -4.64 -10.24
N ALA A 268 -36.87 -5.40 -10.47
CA ALA A 268 -38.20 -5.03 -10.03
C ALA A 268 -38.35 -5.22 -8.50
N GLU A 269 -39.25 -4.46 -7.90
CA GLU A 269 -39.58 -4.58 -6.47
C GLU A 269 -40.01 -6.01 -6.10
N ALA A 270 -40.72 -6.70 -7.00
CA ALA A 270 -41.12 -8.10 -6.84
C ALA A 270 -39.95 -9.09 -6.71
N HIS A 271 -38.74 -8.72 -7.17
CA HIS A 271 -37.53 -9.54 -7.05
C HIS A 271 -36.76 -9.29 -5.74
N CYS A 272 -37.20 -8.33 -4.94
CA CYS A 272 -36.59 -7.99 -3.66
C CYS A 272 -36.98 -9.02 -2.60
N ARG A 273 -35.98 -9.57 -1.90
CA ARG A 273 -36.15 -10.49 -0.77
C ARG A 273 -36.44 -9.79 0.55
N LEU A 274 -36.08 -8.52 0.63
CA LEU A 274 -36.27 -7.66 1.80
C LEU A 274 -36.79 -6.30 1.34
N PRO A 275 -37.65 -5.64 2.13
CA PRO A 275 -37.95 -4.23 1.97
C PRO A 275 -36.68 -3.37 2.01
N PRO A 276 -36.61 -2.25 1.28
CA PRO A 276 -35.44 -1.36 1.26
C PRO A 276 -34.98 -0.91 2.66
N GLU A 277 -35.92 -0.60 3.54
CA GLU A 277 -35.68 -0.14 4.91
C GLU A 277 -35.04 -1.25 5.75
N GLU A 278 -35.59 -2.46 5.69
CA GLU A 278 -35.05 -3.64 6.39
C GLU A 278 -33.64 -3.98 5.89
N ALA A 279 -33.40 -3.87 4.57
CA ALA A 279 -32.09 -4.11 3.99
C ALA A 279 -31.04 -3.08 4.44
N LEU A 280 -31.42 -1.80 4.57
CA LEU A 280 -30.55 -0.75 5.09
C LEU A 280 -30.27 -0.91 6.59
N GLU A 281 -31.29 -1.25 7.38
CA GLU A 281 -31.12 -1.53 8.79
C GLU A 281 -30.17 -2.72 9.00
N ALA A 282 -30.35 -3.81 8.26
CA ALA A 282 -29.47 -4.97 8.30
C ALA A 282 -28.04 -4.62 7.86
N ALA A 283 -27.88 -3.79 6.82
CA ALA A 283 -26.56 -3.31 6.41
C ALA A 283 -25.87 -2.48 7.51
N GLY A 284 -26.61 -1.60 8.18
CA GLY A 284 -26.15 -0.78 9.29
C GLY A 284 -25.80 -1.58 10.54
N LYS A 285 -26.61 -2.57 10.91
CA LYS A 285 -26.30 -3.52 12.00
C LYS A 285 -25.00 -4.26 11.73
N LEU A 286 -24.81 -4.76 10.52
CA LEU A 286 -23.56 -5.42 10.15
C LEU A 286 -22.36 -4.46 10.20
N GLU A 287 -22.51 -3.19 9.79
CA GLU A 287 -21.44 -2.19 9.97
C GLU A 287 -21.12 -1.96 11.46
N ALA A 288 -22.13 -1.89 12.31
CA ALA A 288 -21.96 -1.74 13.75
C ALA A 288 -21.29 -2.97 14.38
N GLU A 289 -21.68 -4.19 14.00
CA GLU A 289 -21.06 -5.43 14.46
C GLU A 289 -19.60 -5.53 13.99
N LEU A 290 -19.33 -5.20 12.72
CA LEU A 290 -17.97 -5.19 12.18
C LEU A 290 -17.08 -4.16 12.88
N ARG A 291 -17.66 -3.05 13.37
CA ARG A 291 -17.00 -2.04 14.20
C ARG A 291 -16.75 -2.56 15.62
N ALA A 292 -17.76 -3.15 16.25
CA ALA A 292 -17.64 -3.74 17.59
C ALA A 292 -16.61 -4.89 17.62
N ALA A 293 -16.55 -5.71 16.57
CA ALA A 293 -15.58 -6.79 16.42
C ALA A 293 -14.14 -6.28 16.21
N VAL A 294 -13.98 -5.03 15.79
CA VAL A 294 -12.66 -4.36 15.75
C VAL A 294 -12.30 -3.81 17.13
N GLY A 295 -13.22 -3.77 18.11
CA GLY A 295 -12.97 -3.43 19.52
C GLY A 295 -12.35 -2.03 19.76
N PRO A 296 -12.67 -1.35 20.87
CA PRO A 296 -11.94 -0.12 21.25
C PRO A 296 -10.44 -0.39 21.47
N GLY A 297 -10.05 -1.64 21.75
CA GLY A 297 -8.65 -2.09 21.86
C GLY A 297 -8.16 -3.05 20.75
N SER A 298 -8.94 -3.29 19.70
CA SER A 298 -8.54 -4.11 18.54
C SER A 298 -8.41 -3.28 17.25
N ALA A 299 -8.29 -1.95 17.36
CA ALA A 299 -7.07 -1.36 16.81
C ALA A 299 -5.93 -2.10 17.52
N ALA A 300 -5.62 -3.33 17.07
CA ALA A 300 -4.52 -4.12 17.58
C ALA A 300 -3.37 -3.16 17.47
N ALA A 301 -2.93 -2.58 18.61
CA ALA A 301 -2.14 -1.36 18.67
C ALA A 301 -1.22 -1.41 17.47
N ASP A 302 -1.57 -0.69 16.40
CA ASP A 302 -0.97 -0.92 15.08
C ASP A 302 0.51 -0.79 15.39
N PRO A 303 1.30 -1.89 15.39
CA PRO A 303 2.46 -2.03 16.26
C PRO A 303 3.25 -0.75 16.09
N ALA A 304 3.26 0.07 17.16
CA ALA A 304 3.33 1.54 17.07
C ALA A 304 4.10 1.92 15.81
N PRO A 305 3.43 2.47 14.78
CA PRO A 305 3.86 2.38 13.38
C PRO A 305 5.37 2.55 13.36
N GLY A 306 6.07 1.44 13.07
CA GLY A 306 7.51 1.37 13.24
C GLY A 306 8.17 2.59 12.60
N LEU A 307 9.34 3.00 13.05
CA LEU A 307 9.93 4.24 12.57
C LEU A 307 10.05 4.25 11.03
N PRO A 308 9.99 5.42 10.36
CA PRO A 308 10.26 5.47 8.92
C PRO A 308 11.65 4.89 8.60
N ALA A 309 11.93 4.63 7.33
CA ALA A 309 13.28 4.24 6.92
C ALA A 309 14.28 5.36 7.24
N TYR A 310 13.90 6.61 6.98
CA TYR A 310 14.67 7.81 7.33
C TYR A 310 13.79 9.06 7.25
N TRP A 311 14.25 10.16 7.83
CA TRP A 311 13.78 11.52 7.52
C TRP A 311 14.74 12.16 6.54
N GLY A 312 14.20 12.90 5.57
CA GLY A 312 15.03 13.58 4.58
C GLY A 312 14.37 14.82 3.99
N ILE A 313 15.19 15.61 3.30
CA ILE A 313 14.77 16.75 2.47
C ILE A 313 14.60 16.24 1.05
N PHE A 314 13.43 16.44 0.46
CA PHE A 314 13.09 15.99 -0.89
C PHE A 314 12.86 17.16 -1.81
N PHE A 315 13.38 17.06 -3.03
CA PHE A 315 13.30 18.10 -4.04
C PHE A 315 12.25 17.70 -5.09
N GLU A 316 11.13 18.42 -5.15
CA GLU A 316 10.00 18.14 -6.07
C GLU A 316 9.88 19.17 -7.19
N ASP A 317 10.68 20.24 -7.16
CA ASP A 317 10.66 21.29 -8.18
C ASP A 317 11.10 20.74 -9.56
N ALA A 318 10.31 21.04 -10.59
CA ALA A 318 10.59 20.68 -11.97
C ALA A 318 11.98 21.15 -12.42
N GLY A 319 12.43 22.34 -11.99
CA GLY A 319 13.73 22.91 -12.33
C GLY A 319 14.93 22.14 -11.74
N THR A 320 14.69 21.21 -10.81
CA THR A 320 15.77 20.37 -10.26
C THR A 320 16.23 19.31 -11.26
N ARG A 321 15.40 18.94 -12.25
CA ARG A 321 15.73 17.86 -13.20
C ARG A 321 16.89 18.25 -14.11
N GLU A 322 16.83 19.41 -14.74
CA GLU A 322 17.88 19.90 -15.64
C GLU A 322 19.20 20.07 -14.86
N LEU A 323 19.12 20.55 -13.62
CA LEU A 323 20.27 20.65 -12.73
C LEU A 323 20.90 19.27 -12.47
N TRP A 324 20.10 18.25 -12.16
CA TRP A 324 20.60 16.89 -11.91
C TRP A 324 21.21 16.25 -13.16
N GLU A 325 20.62 16.47 -14.33
CA GLU A 325 21.17 16.01 -15.60
C GLU A 325 22.54 16.63 -15.86
N ARG A 326 22.68 17.95 -15.64
CA ARG A 326 23.95 18.68 -15.77
C ARG A 326 25.00 18.22 -14.75
N ILE A 327 24.67 18.13 -13.46
CA ILE A 327 25.63 17.69 -12.42
C ILE A 327 26.05 16.23 -12.67
N CYS A 328 25.17 15.39 -13.20
CA CYS A 328 25.49 14.00 -13.50
C CYS A 328 26.22 13.81 -14.85
N GLN A 329 26.53 14.88 -15.59
CA GLN A 329 27.30 14.84 -16.83
C GLN A 329 28.77 14.51 -16.50
N GLY A 330 29.12 13.24 -16.54
CA GLY A 330 30.45 12.73 -16.14
C GLY A 330 30.41 11.63 -15.07
N VAL A 331 29.22 11.35 -14.51
CA VAL A 331 29.02 10.13 -13.72
C VAL A 331 29.21 8.93 -14.66
N PRO A 332 30.08 7.95 -14.31
CA PRO A 332 30.32 6.79 -15.16
C PRO A 332 29.03 6.05 -15.50
N SER A 333 28.90 5.58 -16.75
CA SER A 333 27.67 4.94 -17.25
C SER A 333 27.29 3.67 -16.49
N TYR A 334 28.27 2.99 -15.89
CA TYR A 334 28.05 1.79 -15.08
C TYR A 334 27.53 2.10 -13.67
N PHE A 335 27.56 3.37 -13.22
CA PHE A 335 26.97 3.74 -11.94
C PHE A 335 25.44 3.68 -12.03
N LYS A 336 24.83 3.13 -10.99
CA LYS A 336 23.40 3.21 -10.80
C LYS A 336 23.03 4.61 -10.29
N LYS A 337 22.35 5.40 -11.11
CA LYS A 337 21.81 6.71 -10.71
C LYS A 337 20.69 6.53 -9.67
N VAL A 338 20.76 7.29 -8.59
CA VAL A 338 19.70 7.36 -7.57
C VAL A 338 18.52 8.10 -8.18
N LYS A 339 17.33 7.50 -8.18
CA LYS A 339 16.15 8.13 -8.80
C LYS A 339 15.71 9.37 -7.99
N ASP A 340 15.46 9.18 -6.71
CA ASP A 340 14.94 10.23 -5.83
C ASP A 340 16.08 10.86 -5.03
N LYS A 341 16.51 12.03 -5.49
CA LYS A 341 17.56 12.81 -4.82
C LYS A 341 16.99 13.40 -3.53
N HIS A 342 17.71 13.21 -2.43
CA HIS A 342 17.32 13.70 -1.12
C HIS A 342 18.56 13.88 -0.25
N VAL A 343 18.43 14.73 0.77
CA VAL A 343 19.39 14.80 1.88
C VAL A 343 18.85 13.96 3.03
N THR A 344 19.62 12.99 3.52
CA THR A 344 19.22 12.21 4.70
C THR A 344 19.53 12.98 5.98
N LEU A 345 18.51 13.27 6.77
CA LEU A 345 18.64 13.96 8.06
C LEU A 345 18.86 12.96 9.21
N LEU A 346 18.05 11.91 9.28
CA LEU A 346 18.12 10.88 10.31
C LEU A 346 17.71 9.53 9.72
N TYR A 347 18.56 8.51 9.83
CA TYR A 347 18.23 7.16 9.36
C TYR A 347 17.69 6.32 10.54
N ALA A 348 16.55 5.67 10.32
CA ALA A 348 15.90 4.80 11.32
C ALA A 348 15.84 3.34 10.86
N GLY A 349 16.08 3.06 9.59
CA GLY A 349 16.16 1.70 9.05
C GLY A 349 14.88 0.87 9.19
N ARG A 350 13.71 1.52 9.34
CA ARG A 350 12.44 0.86 9.67
C ARG A 350 12.48 0.10 11.00
N ALA A 351 13.26 0.57 11.97
CA ALA A 351 13.35 -0.04 13.28
C ALA A 351 11.98 -0.04 13.96
N ALA A 352 11.71 -1.10 14.73
CA ALA A 352 10.48 -1.23 15.50
C ALA A 352 10.43 -0.27 16.70
N SER A 353 11.57 0.31 17.11
CA SER A 353 11.67 1.24 18.24
C SER A 353 12.86 2.18 18.11
N ASP A 354 12.86 3.26 18.91
CA ASP A 354 13.94 4.25 18.98
C ASP A 354 15.26 3.60 19.47
N GLU A 355 15.21 2.61 20.37
CA GLU A 355 16.39 1.92 20.89
C GLU A 355 17.13 1.16 19.79
N LEU A 356 16.36 0.45 18.95
CA LEU A 356 16.94 -0.32 17.84
C LEU A 356 17.48 0.62 16.75
N ALA A 357 16.77 1.72 16.45
CA ALA A 357 17.27 2.72 15.51
C ALA A 357 18.56 3.39 16.00
N ALA A 358 18.59 3.83 17.27
CA ALA A 358 19.74 4.43 17.89
C ALA A 358 20.96 3.49 17.85
N LYS A 359 20.75 2.21 18.19
CA LYS A 359 21.79 1.18 18.11
C LYS A 359 22.34 1.02 16.68
N ASN A 360 21.46 0.99 15.67
CA ASN A 360 21.87 0.86 14.27
C ASN A 360 22.70 2.06 13.78
N GLU A 361 22.40 3.25 14.28
CA GLU A 361 23.10 4.49 13.96
C GLU A 361 24.34 4.75 14.84
N GLY A 362 24.57 3.93 15.87
CA GLY A 362 25.64 4.14 16.85
C GLY A 362 25.44 5.40 17.71
N LEU A 363 24.18 5.73 18.03
CA LEU A 363 23.80 6.86 18.88
C LEU A 363 23.26 6.37 20.24
N ALA A 364 23.34 7.23 21.26
CA ALA A 364 22.56 7.03 22.47
C ALA A 364 21.05 7.13 22.14
N THR A 365 20.21 6.34 22.80
CA THR A 365 18.76 6.33 22.55
C THR A 365 18.13 7.71 22.76
N GLU A 366 18.58 8.44 23.78
CA GLU A 366 18.07 9.78 24.07
C GLU A 366 18.45 10.78 22.98
N ASP A 367 19.70 10.75 22.49
CA ASP A 367 20.13 11.58 21.37
C ASP A 367 19.33 11.30 20.10
N PHE A 368 19.05 10.02 19.82
CA PHE A 368 18.22 9.62 18.69
C PHE A 368 16.79 10.18 18.82
N ARG A 369 16.16 10.03 20.00
CA ARG A 369 14.82 10.55 20.28
C ARG A 369 14.76 12.06 20.10
N GLN A 370 15.72 12.80 20.64
CA GLN A 370 15.79 14.25 20.50
C GLN A 370 15.91 14.67 19.03
N ARG A 371 16.76 13.99 18.25
CA ARG A 371 16.90 14.24 16.81
C ARG A 371 15.62 13.91 16.05
N ARG A 372 14.95 12.79 16.38
CA ARG A 372 13.66 12.40 15.79
C ARG A 372 12.60 13.48 16.02
N VAL A 373 12.42 13.92 17.26
CA VAL A 373 11.44 14.97 17.61
C VAL A 373 11.72 16.26 16.84
N LYS A 374 13.00 16.64 16.67
CA LYS A 374 13.36 17.79 15.84
C LYS A 374 13.00 17.57 14.38
N CYS A 375 13.35 16.44 13.77
CA CYS A 375 12.95 16.12 12.39
C CYS A 375 11.43 16.13 12.22
N GLU A 376 10.67 15.62 13.19
CA GLU A 376 9.21 15.61 13.17
C GLU A 376 8.59 17.01 13.21
N ARG A 377 9.18 17.95 13.96
CA ARG A 377 8.76 19.36 13.98
C ARG A 377 8.98 20.07 12.63
N TRP A 378 9.99 19.62 11.88
CA TRP A 378 10.29 20.14 10.54
C TRP A 378 9.47 19.51 9.43
N CYS A 379 8.83 18.36 9.66
CA CYS A 379 8.03 17.67 8.64
C CYS A 379 6.99 18.60 7.98
N GLY A 380 6.96 18.60 6.65
CA GLY A 380 6.07 19.42 5.83
C GLY A 380 6.58 20.83 5.57
N ARG A 381 7.66 21.28 6.23
CA ARG A 381 8.27 22.59 6.00
C ARG A 381 9.21 22.54 4.79
N GLU A 382 9.26 23.65 4.08
CA GLU A 382 10.26 23.90 3.05
C GLU A 382 11.55 24.41 3.69
N VAL A 383 12.67 23.95 3.16
CA VAL A 383 14.02 24.32 3.57
C VAL A 383 14.88 24.56 2.34
N GLU A 384 15.69 25.59 2.41
CA GLU A 384 16.69 25.87 1.40
C GLU A 384 17.96 25.07 1.66
N VAL A 385 18.51 24.45 0.61
CA VAL A 385 19.72 23.63 0.65
C VAL A 385 20.73 24.20 -0.33
N ALA A 386 21.91 24.60 0.16
CA ALA A 386 22.98 25.11 -0.68
C ALA A 386 23.89 23.95 -1.14
N LEU A 387 24.19 23.89 -2.44
CA LEU A 387 25.04 22.85 -3.03
C LEU A 387 26.51 23.31 -3.06
N GLU A 388 27.32 22.78 -2.15
CA GLU A 388 28.70 23.26 -1.93
C GLU A 388 29.69 22.73 -2.97
N GLY A 389 29.59 21.44 -3.30
CA GLY A 389 30.57 20.82 -4.19
C GLY A 389 30.27 19.39 -4.56
N TYR A 390 30.80 18.98 -5.71
CA TYR A 390 30.69 17.64 -6.25
C TYR A 390 31.88 16.78 -5.85
N ALA A 391 31.60 15.60 -5.31
CA ALA A 391 32.58 14.59 -4.96
C ALA A 391 32.32 13.29 -5.73
N GLN A 392 33.38 12.68 -6.25
CA GLN A 392 33.30 11.39 -6.93
C GLN A 392 34.57 10.58 -6.69
N ASP A 393 34.42 9.27 -6.52
CA ASP A 393 35.51 8.30 -6.61
C ASP A 393 35.11 7.12 -7.54
N ALA A 394 35.78 5.98 -7.40
CA ALA A 394 35.47 4.77 -8.17
C ALA A 394 34.12 4.12 -7.80
N ASP A 395 33.53 4.47 -6.66
CA ASP A 395 32.40 3.76 -6.06
C ASP A 395 31.14 4.62 -5.88
N ALA A 396 31.26 5.94 -5.76
CA ALA A 396 30.13 6.82 -5.52
C ALA A 396 30.33 8.22 -6.09
N ALA A 397 29.19 8.87 -6.39
CA ALA A 397 29.10 10.27 -6.77
C ALA A 397 28.05 10.97 -5.89
N CYS A 398 28.41 12.10 -5.28
CA CYS A 398 27.52 12.86 -4.40
C CYS A 398 27.81 14.36 -4.42
N VAL A 399 26.88 15.14 -3.89
CA VAL A 399 27.02 16.59 -3.69
C VAL A 399 27.02 16.87 -2.20
N ALA A 400 28.07 17.51 -1.70
CA ALA A 400 28.11 18.07 -0.36
C ALA A 400 27.16 19.27 -0.28
N VAL A 401 26.43 19.41 0.83
CA VAL A 401 25.44 20.47 1.00
C VAL A 401 25.58 21.17 2.34
N SER A 402 25.22 22.45 2.39
CA SER A 402 24.95 23.16 3.65
C SER A 402 23.44 23.16 3.91
N LEU A 403 23.10 23.05 5.20
CA LEU A 403 21.73 23.07 5.71
C LEU A 403 21.57 24.25 6.68
N PRO A 404 20.35 24.75 6.89
CA PRO A 404 20.07 25.77 7.91
C PRO A 404 20.56 25.35 9.30
N GLU A 405 21.10 26.29 10.08
CA GLU A 405 21.72 26.01 11.40
C GLU A 405 20.73 25.43 12.42
N ASP A 406 19.45 25.77 12.29
CA ASP A 406 18.36 25.28 13.14
C ASP A 406 17.86 23.88 12.75
N LEU A 407 18.25 23.38 11.58
CA LEU A 407 17.89 22.04 11.12
C LEU A 407 18.89 21.00 11.66
N THR A 408 18.44 20.16 12.59
CA THR A 408 19.27 19.09 13.14
C THR A 408 19.37 17.90 12.19
N PHE A 409 20.58 17.37 12.01
CA PHE A 409 20.84 16.18 11.21
C PHE A 409 21.89 15.30 11.89
N ALA A 410 21.78 13.99 11.70
CA ALA A 410 22.67 13.00 12.31
C ALA A 410 23.98 12.81 11.54
N ASN A 411 23.96 13.10 10.24
CA ASN A 411 25.11 12.87 9.39
C ASN A 411 26.09 14.06 9.46
N LYS A 412 27.30 13.83 9.97
CA LYS A 412 28.36 14.87 10.07
C LYS A 412 28.64 15.58 8.73
N TYR A 413 28.43 14.90 7.60
CA TYR A 413 28.63 15.46 6.27
C TYR A 413 27.32 15.32 5.47
N PRO A 414 26.37 16.26 5.60
CA PRO A 414 25.12 16.21 4.87
C PRO A 414 25.40 16.27 3.36
N HIS A 415 24.71 15.41 2.60
CA HIS A 415 24.94 15.26 1.17
C HIS A 415 23.75 14.68 0.44
N ILE A 416 23.78 14.82 -0.89
CA ILE A 416 22.85 14.20 -1.83
C ILE A 416 23.62 13.13 -2.61
N THR A 417 23.25 11.85 -2.44
CA THR A 417 23.81 10.78 -3.28
C THR A 417 23.23 10.87 -4.68
N LEU A 418 24.10 11.01 -5.68
CA LEU A 418 23.69 11.09 -7.08
C LEU A 418 23.67 9.72 -7.75
N ALA A 419 24.74 8.95 -7.55
CA ALA A 419 24.90 7.63 -8.14
C ALA A 419 25.94 6.80 -7.37
N HIS A 420 25.94 5.49 -7.58
CA HIS A 420 26.89 4.57 -6.95
C HIS A 420 27.22 3.38 -7.86
N SER A 421 28.40 2.77 -7.68
CA SER A 421 28.78 1.56 -8.37
C SER A 421 27.83 0.40 -8.02
N PRO A 422 27.61 -0.57 -8.92
CA PRO A 422 26.74 -1.73 -8.64
C PRO A 422 27.18 -2.56 -7.42
N GLN A 423 28.47 -2.50 -7.06
CA GLN A 423 29.08 -3.27 -5.98
C GLN A 423 28.85 -2.66 -4.59
N VAL A 424 28.53 -1.36 -4.51
CA VAL A 424 28.31 -0.65 -3.24
C VAL A 424 26.90 -0.10 -3.12
N GLY A 425 26.49 0.22 -1.89
CA GLY A 425 25.25 0.93 -1.62
C GLY A 425 25.43 2.45 -1.53
N PRO A 426 24.33 3.24 -1.56
CA PRO A 426 24.37 4.69 -1.39
C PRO A 426 25.09 5.18 -0.14
N VAL A 427 25.14 4.38 0.93
CA VAL A 427 25.86 4.69 2.17
C VAL A 427 27.35 4.99 1.97
N HIS A 428 27.93 4.56 0.85
CA HIS A 428 29.34 4.81 0.52
C HIS A 428 29.65 6.31 0.35
N SER A 429 28.68 7.13 -0.07
CA SER A 429 28.85 8.59 -0.18
C SER A 429 29.27 9.25 1.14
N SER A 430 28.80 8.73 2.29
CA SER A 430 29.22 9.22 3.60
C SER A 430 30.71 8.97 3.89
N ARG A 431 31.24 7.84 3.40
CA ARG A 431 32.67 7.49 3.56
C ARG A 431 33.55 8.34 2.65
N LEU A 432 33.10 8.58 1.42
CA LEU A 432 33.78 9.46 0.47
C LEU A 432 34.01 10.86 1.07
N LEU A 433 32.94 11.52 1.54
CA LEU A 433 33.05 12.86 2.12
C LEU A 433 33.89 12.90 3.40
N ARG A 434 33.82 11.84 4.23
CA ARG A 434 34.69 11.74 5.41
C ARG A 434 36.17 11.71 5.04
N ARG A 435 36.56 10.93 4.01
CA ARG A 435 37.96 10.88 3.55
C ARG A 435 38.41 12.24 3.01
N LEU A 436 37.56 12.92 2.23
CA LEU A 436 37.87 14.24 1.71
C LEU A 436 38.03 15.27 2.83
N ALA A 437 37.16 15.25 3.85
CA ALA A 437 37.29 16.11 5.01
C ALA A 437 38.61 15.90 5.77
N THR A 438 39.09 14.64 5.87
CA THR A 438 40.38 14.32 6.50
C THR A 438 41.58 14.69 5.63
N ALA A 439 41.46 14.60 4.30
CA ALA A 439 42.51 14.97 3.35
C ALA A 439 42.62 16.49 3.09
N GLY A 440 41.70 17.28 3.62
CA GLY A 440 41.57 18.71 3.33
C GLY A 440 40.66 19.00 2.13
N ALA A 441 40.19 20.24 2.01
CA ALA A 441 39.12 20.65 1.09
C ALA A 441 39.41 20.47 -0.42
N GLY A 442 40.61 20.04 -0.81
CA GLY A 442 41.05 19.94 -2.22
C GLY A 442 40.34 18.88 -3.07
N GLY A 443 39.43 18.07 -2.50
CA GLY A 443 38.72 17.01 -3.23
C GLY A 443 37.31 17.36 -3.73
N LEU A 444 36.76 18.51 -3.35
CA LEU A 444 35.44 18.95 -3.81
C LEU A 444 35.57 19.78 -5.09
N ARG A 445 34.89 19.34 -6.16
CA ARG A 445 34.79 20.12 -7.40
C ARG A 445 33.68 21.15 -7.25
N PRO A 446 33.93 22.45 -7.49
CA PRO A 446 32.89 23.48 -7.37
C PRO A 446 31.80 23.25 -8.43
N LEU A 447 30.55 23.56 -8.07
CA LEU A 447 29.37 23.43 -8.95
C LEU A 447 29.02 24.72 -9.70
N GLY A 448 29.86 25.75 -9.58
CA GLY A 448 29.66 27.11 -10.12
C GLY A 448 29.63 28.18 -9.02
N LEU A 449 29.70 29.46 -9.43
CA LEU A 449 29.54 30.62 -8.55
C LEU A 449 28.37 31.49 -9.07
N PRO A 450 27.37 31.84 -8.24
CA PRO A 450 27.18 31.39 -6.86
C PRO A 450 26.81 29.89 -6.77
N ALA A 451 27.02 29.30 -5.59
CA ALA A 451 26.59 27.93 -5.31
C ALA A 451 25.07 27.79 -5.54
N PRO A 452 24.61 26.81 -6.34
CA PRO A 452 23.19 26.60 -6.55
C PRO A 452 22.45 26.33 -5.23
N ARG A 453 21.25 26.89 -5.08
CA ARG A 453 20.39 26.68 -3.91
C ARG A 453 19.11 25.98 -4.36
N LEU A 454 18.62 25.05 -3.55
CA LEU A 454 17.42 24.25 -3.84
C LEU A 454 16.42 24.38 -2.71
N GLN A 455 15.15 24.52 -3.07
CA GLN A 455 14.05 24.35 -2.12
C GLN A 455 13.67 22.88 -2.04
N GLY A 456 13.59 22.34 -0.83
CA GLY A 456 13.14 20.99 -0.59
C GLY A 456 12.24 20.89 0.64
N THR A 457 11.40 19.85 0.69
CA THR A 457 10.47 19.62 1.79
C THR A 457 10.97 18.52 2.72
N VAL A 458 10.97 18.78 4.02
CA VAL A 458 11.31 17.76 5.02
C VAL A 458 10.15 16.77 5.16
N ARG A 459 10.40 15.47 5.05
CA ARG A 459 9.37 14.44 5.28
C ARG A 459 9.96 13.08 5.68
N PRO A 460 9.17 12.22 6.35
CA PRO A 460 9.57 10.85 6.62
C PRO A 460 9.44 10.01 5.34
N CYS A 461 10.49 9.25 5.03
CA CYS A 461 10.49 8.23 4.01
C CYS A 461 10.26 6.86 4.64
N TRP A 462 9.13 6.25 4.31
CA TRP A 462 8.81 4.91 4.76
C TRP A 462 9.53 3.83 3.96
N GLY A 463 10.32 4.22 2.96
CA GLY A 463 11.00 3.36 2.00
C GLY A 463 10.05 2.85 0.93
N TYR A 464 10.55 2.64 -0.29
CA TYR A 464 9.87 1.78 -1.24
C TYR A 464 9.80 0.37 -0.66
N ASP A 465 8.66 -0.31 -0.78
CA ASP A 465 8.61 -1.75 -0.59
C ASP A 465 9.64 -2.39 -1.52
N ARG A 466 10.85 -2.61 -1.01
CA ARG A 466 11.91 -3.27 -1.74
C ARG A 466 11.36 -4.65 -2.04
N ARG A 467 10.98 -4.90 -3.30
CA ARG A 467 10.88 -6.26 -3.82
C ARG A 467 12.23 -6.89 -3.48
N PRO A 468 12.28 -7.99 -2.71
CA PRO A 468 13.55 -8.64 -2.42
C PRO A 468 14.22 -8.95 -3.75
N THR A 469 15.36 -8.29 -4.01
CA THR A 469 16.18 -8.58 -5.18
C THR A 469 16.62 -10.03 -5.02
N ARG A 470 16.28 -10.87 -6.01
CA ARG A 470 16.40 -12.33 -6.00
C ARG A 470 17.85 -12.85 -5.93
N HIS A 471 18.83 -11.96 -5.72
CA HIS A 471 20.25 -12.27 -5.62
C HIS A 471 20.67 -12.25 -4.15
N GLY A 472 20.69 -13.42 -3.52
CA GLY A 472 21.16 -13.52 -2.12
C GLY A 472 20.73 -14.75 -1.32
N ARG A 473 20.19 -15.80 -1.94
CA ARG A 473 20.09 -17.13 -1.32
C ARG A 473 20.59 -18.22 -2.28
N ARG A 474 21.89 -18.21 -2.58
CA ARG A 474 22.60 -19.47 -2.76
C ARG A 474 22.92 -19.94 -1.34
N GLY A 475 21.98 -20.67 -0.75
CA GLY A 475 22.26 -21.42 0.47
C GLY A 475 23.29 -22.49 0.16
N SER A 476 24.43 -22.43 0.83
CA SER A 476 25.27 -23.58 1.10
C SER A 476 24.40 -24.67 1.72
N LYS A 477 24.24 -25.79 1.00
CA LYS A 477 23.62 -27.00 1.57
C LYS A 477 24.50 -27.53 2.71
N PRO A 478 23.93 -27.90 3.87
CA PRO A 478 24.64 -28.70 4.85
C PRO A 478 24.56 -30.18 4.46
N GLY A 479 25.69 -30.87 4.52
CA GLY A 479 25.81 -32.29 4.85
C GLY A 479 25.21 -33.32 3.89
N ALA A 480 26.05 -33.88 3.01
CA ALA A 480 26.03 -35.31 2.75
C ALA A 480 27.48 -35.79 2.91
N GLY A 481 27.70 -36.64 3.91
CA GLY A 481 29.01 -37.21 4.18
C GLY A 481 29.45 -38.16 3.07
N SER A 482 30.72 -38.10 2.74
CA SER A 482 31.49 -39.29 2.37
C SER A 482 32.93 -39.07 2.82
N SER A 483 33.37 -39.96 3.69
CA SER A 483 34.75 -40.17 4.07
C SER A 483 35.56 -40.53 2.83
N TRP A 484 36.74 -39.93 2.63
CA TRP A 484 37.94 -40.64 2.18
C TRP A 484 39.16 -39.96 2.79
N ALA A 485 40.10 -40.81 3.18
CA ALA A 485 41.20 -40.55 4.09
C ALA A 485 42.39 -39.81 3.44
N LYS A 486 43.18 -39.21 4.34
CA LYS A 486 44.64 -39.02 4.32
C LYS A 486 45.39 -39.30 3.01
N SER A 487 46.14 -38.29 2.55
CA SER A 487 47.58 -38.44 2.31
C SER A 487 48.31 -37.09 2.31
N ASP A 488 49.36 -37.03 3.12
CA ASP A 488 50.49 -36.11 2.97
C ASP A 488 51.16 -36.34 1.61
N PHE A 489 51.59 -35.28 0.91
CA PHE A 489 52.95 -35.25 0.36
C PHE A 489 53.38 -33.86 -0.14
N ARG A 490 54.70 -33.67 -0.09
CA ARG A 490 55.51 -32.47 -0.23
C ARG A 490 55.60 -31.92 -1.67
N SER A 491 55.93 -30.63 -1.72
CA SER A 491 56.84 -29.91 -2.63
C SER A 491 57.16 -30.51 -4.01
N ARG A 492 57.04 -29.68 -5.06
CA ARG A 492 58.17 -29.42 -5.98
C ARG A 492 57.96 -28.16 -6.80
N SER A 493 58.99 -27.31 -6.71
CA SER A 493 59.33 -26.19 -7.57
C SER A 493 59.79 -26.62 -8.97
N ARG A 494 59.64 -25.69 -9.92
CA ARG A 494 60.52 -25.35 -11.09
C ARG A 494 59.82 -25.44 -12.44
N GLY A 495 59.94 -24.36 -13.22
CA GLY A 495 59.75 -24.41 -14.67
C GLY A 495 59.40 -23.08 -15.36
N GLY A 496 60.36 -22.14 -15.31
CA GLY A 496 60.68 -21.01 -16.21
C GLY A 496 59.87 -20.56 -17.45
N PRO A 497 60.29 -19.44 -18.07
CA PRO A 497 59.44 -18.54 -18.86
C PRO A 497 59.59 -18.72 -20.37
N ARG A 498 58.54 -18.43 -21.16
CA ARG A 498 58.68 -18.20 -22.61
C ARG A 498 57.79 -17.07 -23.16
N LYS A 499 58.49 -15.97 -23.47
CA LYS A 499 58.50 -15.15 -24.69
C LYS A 499 57.18 -14.89 -25.46
N ARG A 500 56.84 -13.59 -25.48
CA ARG A 500 56.36 -12.76 -26.60
C ARG A 500 56.75 -13.28 -28.00
N THR A 501 55.79 -13.26 -28.93
CA THR A 501 55.95 -12.69 -30.28
C THR A 501 54.59 -12.30 -30.87
N ASP A 502 54.57 -11.12 -31.47
CA ASP A 502 53.55 -10.56 -32.34
C ASP A 502 53.08 -11.50 -33.46
N ARG A 503 51.82 -11.33 -33.89
CA ARG A 503 51.45 -11.06 -35.31
C ARG A 503 49.93 -10.98 -35.48
N GLY A 504 49.51 -10.04 -36.32
CA GLY A 504 48.48 -10.31 -37.32
C GLY A 504 47.18 -9.53 -37.21
N ALA A 505 47.23 -8.25 -37.58
CA ALA A 505 46.06 -7.52 -38.06
C ALA A 505 45.48 -8.20 -39.32
N ARG A 506 44.15 -8.35 -39.39
CA ARG A 506 43.42 -8.57 -40.64
C ARG A 506 42.23 -7.60 -40.72
N GLN A 507 42.40 -6.59 -41.56
CA GLN A 507 41.33 -5.78 -42.15
C GLN A 507 40.41 -6.67 -42.99
N LYS A 508 39.10 -6.48 -42.88
CA LYS A 508 38.13 -6.89 -43.90
C LYS A 508 37.68 -5.64 -44.66
N VAL A 509 38.09 -5.58 -45.92
CA VAL A 509 37.53 -4.73 -46.96
C VAL A 509 36.36 -5.49 -47.58
N VAL A 510 35.19 -4.86 -47.69
CA VAL A 510 34.14 -5.27 -48.62
C VAL A 510 33.64 -4.02 -49.36
N LYS A 511 34.20 -3.79 -50.55
CA LYS A 511 33.47 -3.25 -51.72
C LYS A 511 32.74 -4.47 -52.31
N GLY A 512 31.45 -4.48 -52.63
CA GLY A 512 30.69 -3.50 -53.38
C GLY A 512 30.75 -3.86 -54.86
N GLN A 513 29.73 -4.53 -55.40
CA GLN A 513 29.32 -4.36 -56.80
C GLN A 513 27.93 -4.96 -57.10
N LYS A 514 27.22 -4.21 -57.94
CA LYS A 514 25.85 -4.35 -58.44
C LYS A 514 25.74 -5.44 -59.52
N LYS A 515 24.58 -6.09 -59.61
CA LYS A 515 23.65 -5.95 -60.73
C LYS A 515 22.26 -6.38 -60.28
#